data_AF-A0A7T4BN77-F1
#
_entry.id   AF-A0A7T4BN77-F1
#
_cell.length_a   1.000
_cell.length_b   1.000
_cell.length_c   1.000
_cell.angle_alpha   90.00
_cell.angle_beta   90.00
_cell.angle_gamma   90.00
#
_symmetry.space_group_name_H-M   'P 1'
#
loop_
_entity.id
_entity.type
_entity.pdbx_description
1 polymer ?
#
loop_
_entity_poly.entity_id
_entity_poly.type
_entity_poly.pdbx_seq_one_letter_code
_entity_poly.pdbx_strand_id
1 'polypeptide(L)'
;MDLRLILADEPGAWITFTHRDRQLKARLDPMWLGAERVPALLETPLLVRGLLDVHSQVVVMTSDPFARHIDELFEDYLEATGLGVRGIAELIFALRHVDLVELDLLREGLEIREWLDPAGSLSSRRLLLLLRDWVLRPETRIGARRMNINPASKAALVTAQAVSNPDDPHPFLKSPAQLAVEEKQLAEQQEKRRRIERQRPRELEYVPRTAGSLADAQAESKQALEELKAQLGQ
;
A
#
# COMPACT_ATOMS: atom_id res chain seq x y z
N MET A 1 0.20 -5.60 -27.32
CA MET A 1 -0.84 -6.57 -26.90
C MET A 1 -1.70 -6.85 -28.12
N ASP A 2 -1.80 -8.10 -28.56
CA ASP A 2 -2.59 -8.45 -29.75
C ASP A 2 -4.10 -8.35 -29.43
N LEU A 3 -4.83 -7.53 -30.18
CA LEU A 3 -6.27 -7.31 -30.02
C LEU A 3 -7.07 -8.62 -30.19
N ARG A 4 -6.53 -9.60 -30.94
CA ARG A 4 -7.16 -10.91 -31.13
C ARG A 4 -7.25 -11.71 -29.84
N LEU A 5 -6.30 -11.56 -28.92
CA LEU A 5 -6.27 -12.28 -27.65
C LEU A 5 -7.37 -11.82 -26.69
N ILE A 6 -7.80 -10.56 -26.78
CA ILE A 6 -8.88 -10.01 -25.94
C ILE A 6 -10.23 -10.64 -26.35
N LEU A 7 -10.44 -10.81 -27.66
CA LEU A 7 -11.66 -11.40 -28.21
C LEU A 7 -11.70 -12.92 -28.05
N ALA A 8 -10.54 -13.58 -27.98
CA ALA A 8 -10.42 -15.03 -27.76
C ALA A 8 -10.37 -15.42 -26.27
N ASP A 9 -10.59 -14.47 -25.35
CA ASP A 9 -10.49 -14.66 -23.90
C ASP A 9 -11.78 -15.25 -23.33
N GLU A 10 -12.06 -16.49 -23.73
CA GLU A 10 -13.20 -17.29 -23.27
C GLU A 10 -12.78 -18.34 -22.23
N PRO A 11 -13.68 -18.74 -21.32
CA PRO A 11 -13.40 -19.79 -20.34
C PRO A 11 -12.94 -21.08 -21.03
N GLY A 12 -11.79 -21.59 -20.61
CA GLY A 12 -11.21 -22.81 -21.21
C GLY A 12 -10.60 -22.64 -22.60
N ALA A 13 -10.41 -21.41 -23.08
CA ALA A 13 -9.73 -21.14 -24.34
C ALA A 13 -8.32 -21.75 -24.38
N TRP A 14 -7.92 -22.11 -25.61
CA TRP A 14 -6.59 -22.61 -25.91
C TRP A 14 -5.85 -21.59 -26.76
N ILE A 15 -4.53 -21.59 -26.63
CA ILE A 15 -3.63 -20.80 -27.47
C ILE A 15 -2.61 -21.72 -28.12
N THR A 16 -2.26 -21.39 -29.36
CA THR A 16 -1.16 -22.01 -30.09
C THR A 16 0.00 -21.05 -30.18
N PHE A 17 1.22 -21.51 -29.92
CA PHE A 17 2.43 -20.71 -29.96
C PHE A 17 3.62 -21.54 -30.45
N THR A 18 4.67 -20.85 -30.89
CA THR A 18 5.86 -21.51 -31.41
C THR A 18 6.91 -21.61 -30.31
N HIS A 19 7.43 -22.81 -30.06
CA HIS A 19 8.59 -23.04 -29.21
C HIS A 19 9.60 -23.89 -29.98
N ARG A 20 10.81 -23.36 -30.19
CA ARG A 20 11.90 -24.06 -30.90
C ARG A 20 11.45 -24.71 -32.23
N ASP A 21 10.84 -23.90 -33.09
CA ASP A 21 10.32 -24.27 -34.41
C ASP A 21 9.14 -25.26 -34.40
N ARG A 22 8.49 -25.45 -33.24
CA ARG A 22 7.33 -26.34 -33.09
C ARG A 22 6.11 -25.58 -32.63
N GLN A 23 4.97 -25.91 -33.22
CA GLN A 23 3.68 -25.41 -32.74
C GLN A 23 3.26 -26.22 -31.52
N LEU A 24 3.10 -25.55 -30.40
CA LEU A 24 2.55 -26.09 -29.16
C LEU A 24 1.18 -25.47 -28.88
N LYS A 25 0.36 -26.17 -28.11
CA LYS A 25 -0.96 -25.75 -27.68
C LYS A 25 -1.08 -25.80 -26.16
N ALA A 26 -1.54 -24.72 -25.57
CA ALA A 26 -1.70 -24.57 -24.12
C ALA A 26 -3.01 -23.90 -23.72
N ARG A 27 -3.41 -24.09 -22.47
CA ARG A 27 -4.50 -23.34 -21.86
C ARG A 27 -4.12 -21.87 -21.77
N LEU A 28 -5.03 -21.02 -22.24
CA LEU A 28 -4.80 -19.58 -22.29
C LEU A 28 -4.70 -18.96 -20.89
N ASP A 29 -5.45 -19.49 -19.91
CA ASP A 29 -5.46 -19.01 -18.54
C ASP A 29 -4.62 -19.92 -17.61
N PRO A 30 -3.61 -19.39 -16.88
CA PRO A 30 -2.83 -20.17 -15.93
C PRO A 30 -3.66 -20.73 -14.76
N MET A 31 -4.87 -20.21 -14.51
CA MET A 31 -5.74 -20.71 -13.43
C MET A 31 -6.17 -22.17 -13.64
N TRP A 32 -6.01 -22.72 -14.85
CA TRP A 32 -6.17 -24.16 -15.11
C TRP A 32 -5.18 -25.04 -14.33
N LEU A 33 -4.09 -24.48 -13.80
CA LEU A 33 -3.22 -25.18 -12.84
C LEU A 33 -3.80 -25.24 -11.42
N GLY A 34 -4.79 -24.41 -11.10
CA GLY A 34 -5.30 -24.18 -9.76
C GLY A 34 -4.66 -22.96 -9.10
N ALA A 35 -5.48 -22.19 -8.35
CA ALA A 35 -5.07 -20.99 -7.64
C ALA A 35 -3.93 -21.23 -6.64
N GLU A 36 -3.81 -22.46 -6.14
CA GLU A 36 -2.75 -22.90 -5.23
C GLU A 36 -1.40 -23.10 -5.94
N ARG A 37 -1.40 -23.38 -7.25
CA ARG A 37 -0.17 -23.67 -8.02
C ARG A 37 0.33 -22.48 -8.81
N VAL A 38 -0.55 -21.55 -9.20
CA VAL A 38 -0.16 -20.32 -9.92
C VAL A 38 0.96 -19.55 -9.19
N PRO A 39 0.95 -19.39 -7.85
CA PRO A 39 2.06 -18.75 -7.13
C PRO A 39 3.42 -19.40 -7.31
N ALA A 40 3.45 -20.71 -7.55
CA ALA A 40 4.67 -21.47 -7.72
C ALA A 40 5.24 -21.42 -9.15
N LEU A 41 4.55 -20.81 -10.13
CA LEU A 41 5.02 -20.77 -11.51
C LEU A 41 6.37 -20.08 -11.68
N LEU A 42 6.63 -19.00 -10.93
CA LEU A 42 7.90 -18.27 -11.00
C LEU A 42 9.06 -19.04 -10.37
N GLU A 43 8.77 -19.91 -9.40
CA GLU A 43 9.79 -20.70 -8.69
C GLU A 43 9.99 -22.08 -9.34
N THR A 44 8.93 -22.63 -9.95
CA THR A 44 8.89 -23.94 -10.61
C THR A 44 8.26 -23.81 -12.00
N PRO A 45 9.01 -23.33 -13.00
CA PRO A 45 8.53 -23.17 -14.38
C PRO A 45 8.02 -24.47 -15.01
N LEU A 46 8.47 -25.64 -14.51
CA LEU A 46 8.01 -26.97 -14.94
C LEU A 46 6.49 -27.13 -14.89
N LEU A 47 5.81 -26.40 -14.00
CA LEU A 47 4.35 -26.41 -13.90
C LEU A 47 3.65 -26.00 -15.21
N VAL A 48 4.31 -25.24 -16.08
CA VAL A 48 3.76 -24.85 -17.39
C VAL A 48 3.37 -26.07 -18.25
N ARG A 49 4.02 -27.23 -18.05
CA ARG A 49 3.67 -28.47 -18.75
C ARG A 49 2.23 -28.91 -18.46
N GLY A 50 1.71 -28.61 -17.27
CA GLY A 50 0.32 -28.91 -16.90
C GLY A 50 -0.71 -28.10 -17.67
N LEU A 51 -0.31 -26.99 -18.29
CA LEU A 51 -1.17 -26.15 -19.13
C LEU A 51 -1.19 -26.60 -20.58
N LEU A 52 -0.20 -27.39 -21.02
CA LEU A 52 -0.13 -27.90 -22.38
C LEU A 52 -1.20 -28.97 -22.63
N ASP A 53 -1.65 -29.09 -23.88
CA ASP A 53 -2.47 -30.23 -24.28
C ASP A 53 -1.64 -31.52 -24.34
N VAL A 54 -2.31 -32.67 -24.38
CA VAL A 54 -1.66 -33.99 -24.33
C VAL A 54 -0.62 -34.14 -25.44
N HIS A 55 -0.92 -33.67 -26.65
CA HIS A 55 -0.01 -33.74 -27.78
C HIS A 55 1.26 -32.92 -27.53
N SER A 56 1.11 -31.66 -27.12
CA SER A 56 2.22 -30.75 -26.85
C SER A 56 3.07 -31.21 -25.66
N GLN A 57 2.46 -31.81 -24.64
CA GLN A 57 3.21 -32.43 -23.53
C GLN A 57 4.15 -33.53 -24.04
N VAL A 58 3.65 -34.44 -24.89
CA VAL A 58 4.47 -35.51 -25.48
C VAL A 58 5.57 -34.92 -26.37
N VAL A 59 5.26 -33.92 -27.19
CA VAL A 59 6.25 -33.25 -28.05
C VAL A 59 7.37 -32.62 -27.21
N VAL A 60 7.03 -31.91 -26.14
CA VAL A 60 8.03 -31.29 -25.25
C VAL A 60 8.85 -32.34 -24.52
N MET A 61 8.22 -33.37 -23.94
CA MET A 61 8.92 -34.43 -23.20
C MET A 61 9.86 -35.23 -24.09
N THR A 62 9.53 -35.42 -25.36
CA THR A 62 10.40 -36.16 -26.30
C THR A 62 11.57 -35.33 -26.81
N SER A 63 11.41 -34.01 -27.01
CA SER A 63 12.55 -33.14 -27.37
C SER A 63 13.43 -32.74 -26.22
N ASP A 64 12.86 -32.56 -25.03
CA ASP A 64 13.58 -32.07 -23.86
C ASP A 64 13.20 -32.90 -22.62
N PRO A 65 13.65 -34.16 -22.57
CA PRO A 65 13.31 -35.07 -21.48
C PRO A 65 13.87 -34.60 -20.13
N PHE A 66 14.95 -33.83 -20.15
CA PHE A 66 15.63 -33.31 -18.95
C PHE A 66 15.20 -31.90 -18.56
N ALA A 67 14.21 -31.32 -19.25
CA ALA A 67 13.68 -29.98 -18.97
C ALA A 67 14.76 -28.87 -18.98
N ARG A 68 15.76 -28.98 -19.87
CA ARG A 68 16.85 -28.00 -19.99
C ARG A 68 16.39 -26.64 -20.52
N HIS A 69 15.28 -26.61 -21.25
CA HIS A 69 14.72 -25.42 -21.91
C HIS A 69 13.34 -25.07 -21.36
N ILE A 70 13.07 -25.46 -20.11
CA ILE A 70 11.77 -25.23 -19.48
C ILE A 70 11.49 -23.74 -19.25
N ASP A 71 12.54 -22.96 -18.98
CA ASP A 71 12.44 -21.52 -18.78
C ASP A 71 12.05 -20.82 -20.08
N GLU A 72 12.70 -21.19 -21.20
CA GLU A 72 12.34 -20.71 -22.55
C GLU A 72 10.88 -21.06 -22.90
N LEU A 73 10.45 -22.30 -22.62
CA LEU A 73 9.06 -22.72 -22.84
C LEU A 73 8.07 -21.90 -22.00
N PHE A 74 8.43 -21.57 -20.76
CA PHE A 74 7.61 -20.75 -19.89
C PHE A 74 7.52 -19.31 -20.39
N GLU A 75 8.64 -18.72 -20.83
CA GLU A 75 8.66 -17.38 -21.43
C GLU A 75 7.81 -17.31 -22.70
N ASP A 76 7.98 -18.27 -23.62
CA ASP A 76 7.19 -18.36 -24.86
C ASP A 76 5.68 -18.45 -24.57
N TYR A 77 5.31 -19.22 -23.53
CA TYR A 77 3.93 -19.32 -23.06
C TYR A 77 3.40 -17.99 -22.52
N LEU A 78 4.19 -17.30 -21.68
CA LEU A 78 3.79 -16.02 -21.10
C LEU A 78 3.65 -14.92 -22.14
N GLU A 79 4.49 -14.93 -23.16
CA GLU A 79 4.39 -14.01 -24.29
C GLU A 79 3.12 -14.30 -25.10
N ALA A 80 2.89 -15.57 -25.44
CA ALA A 80 1.69 -15.98 -26.18
C ALA A 80 0.41 -15.59 -25.45
N THR A 81 0.33 -15.83 -24.14
CA THR A 81 -0.85 -15.47 -23.34
C THR A 81 -0.99 -13.97 -23.09
N GLY A 82 0.03 -13.16 -23.40
CA GLY A 82 0.03 -11.72 -23.17
C GLY A 82 0.07 -11.32 -21.70
N LEU A 83 0.36 -12.25 -20.78
CA LEU A 83 0.53 -11.96 -19.36
C LEU A 83 1.92 -11.38 -19.11
N GLY A 84 2.96 -11.98 -19.70
CA GLY A 84 4.35 -11.70 -19.38
C GLY A 84 4.70 -12.02 -17.92
N VAL A 85 5.99 -11.97 -17.58
CA VAL A 85 6.47 -12.27 -16.22
C VAL A 85 5.88 -11.31 -15.19
N ARG A 86 5.79 -10.02 -15.54
CA ARG A 86 5.17 -9.00 -14.68
C ARG A 86 3.69 -9.28 -14.42
N GLY A 87 2.95 -9.78 -15.43
CA GLY A 87 1.55 -10.12 -15.25
C GLY A 87 1.35 -11.26 -14.26
N ILE A 88 2.20 -12.29 -14.33
CA ILE A 88 2.20 -13.36 -13.32
C ILE A 88 2.50 -12.81 -11.93
N ALA A 89 3.51 -11.96 -11.77
CA ALA A 89 3.82 -11.36 -10.47
C ALA A 89 2.63 -10.54 -9.89
N GLU A 90 1.92 -9.79 -10.73
CA GLU A 90 0.71 -9.05 -10.36
C GLU A 90 -0.45 -9.99 -9.96
N LEU A 91 -0.61 -11.14 -10.65
CA LEU A 91 -1.58 -12.17 -10.27
C LEU A 91 -1.22 -12.88 -8.96
N ILE A 92 0.06 -13.13 -8.70
CA ILE A 92 0.54 -13.70 -7.43
C ILE A 92 0.26 -12.72 -6.29
N PHE A 93 0.48 -11.43 -6.51
CA PHE A 93 0.08 -10.40 -5.55
C PHE A 93 -1.42 -10.44 -5.28
N ALA A 94 -2.25 -10.54 -6.33
CA ALA A 94 -3.70 -10.66 -6.19
C ALA A 94 -4.11 -11.90 -5.39
N LEU A 95 -3.50 -13.07 -5.64
CA LEU A 95 -3.74 -14.31 -4.89
C LEU A 95 -3.30 -14.23 -3.41
N ARG A 96 -2.33 -13.38 -3.08
CA ARG A 96 -1.92 -13.12 -1.68
C ARG A 96 -2.83 -12.14 -0.96
N HIS A 97 -3.61 -11.36 -1.71
CA HIS A 97 -4.49 -10.31 -1.21
C HIS A 97 -5.90 -10.46 -1.79
N VAL A 98 -6.40 -11.70 -1.82
CA VAL A 98 -7.71 -12.04 -2.40
C VAL A 98 -8.83 -11.25 -1.75
N ASP A 99 -8.74 -10.97 -0.46
CA ASP A 99 -9.66 -10.14 0.30
C ASP A 99 -9.78 -8.72 -0.28
N LEU A 100 -8.67 -8.09 -0.66
CA LEU A 100 -8.68 -6.77 -1.27
C LEU A 100 -9.24 -6.79 -2.68
N VAL A 101 -8.87 -7.82 -3.44
CA VAL A 101 -9.31 -8.02 -4.83
C VAL A 101 -10.81 -8.29 -4.88
N GLU A 102 -11.33 -9.14 -3.99
CA GLU A 102 -12.75 -9.46 -3.89
C GLU A 102 -13.59 -8.22 -3.64
N LEU A 103 -13.16 -7.35 -2.71
CA LEU A 103 -13.87 -6.11 -2.43
C LEU A 103 -13.90 -5.17 -3.65
N ASP A 104 -12.82 -5.09 -4.43
CA ASP A 104 -12.78 -4.26 -5.63
C ASP A 104 -13.57 -4.90 -6.80
N LEU A 105 -13.59 -6.23 -6.93
CA LEU A 105 -14.42 -6.96 -7.89
C LEU A 105 -15.92 -6.75 -7.63
N LEU A 106 -16.34 -6.87 -6.37
CA LEU A 106 -17.75 -6.68 -5.98
C LEU A 106 -18.27 -5.27 -6.33
N ARG A 107 -17.40 -4.26 -6.34
CA ARG A 107 -17.76 -2.90 -6.76
C ARG A 107 -18.03 -2.79 -8.25
N GLU A 108 -17.38 -3.63 -9.05
CA GLU A 108 -17.58 -3.73 -10.50
C GLU A 108 -18.67 -4.78 -10.85
N GLY A 109 -19.32 -5.38 -9.84
CA GLY A 109 -20.36 -6.39 -10.02
C GLY A 109 -19.85 -7.77 -10.43
N LEU A 110 -18.58 -8.07 -10.13
CA LEU A 110 -17.92 -9.33 -10.44
C LEU A 110 -17.68 -10.14 -9.17
N GLU A 111 -17.64 -11.46 -9.31
CA GLU A 111 -17.34 -12.36 -8.18
C GLU A 111 -15.92 -12.93 -8.29
N ILE A 112 -15.21 -12.98 -7.15
CA ILE A 112 -13.85 -13.56 -7.09
C ILE A 112 -13.82 -15.02 -7.58
N ARG A 113 -14.91 -15.76 -7.36
CA ARG A 113 -15.05 -17.16 -7.79
C ARG A 113 -15.00 -17.31 -9.30
N GLU A 114 -15.48 -16.32 -10.05
CA GLU A 114 -15.42 -16.33 -11.52
C GLU A 114 -13.99 -16.28 -12.04
N TRP A 115 -13.03 -15.83 -11.23
CA TRP A 115 -11.61 -15.87 -11.55
C TRP A 115 -10.91 -17.09 -10.98
N LEU A 116 -11.22 -17.48 -9.76
CA LEU A 116 -10.56 -18.62 -9.11
C LEU A 116 -10.96 -19.97 -9.74
N ASP A 117 -12.16 -20.05 -10.32
CA ASP A 117 -12.57 -21.21 -11.11
C ASP A 117 -12.01 -21.09 -12.54
N PRO A 118 -11.20 -22.05 -13.03
CA PRO A 118 -10.70 -22.04 -14.41
C PRO A 118 -11.80 -22.11 -15.50
N ALA A 119 -13.01 -22.53 -15.15
CA ALA A 119 -14.19 -22.49 -16.01
C ALA A 119 -15.04 -21.21 -15.82
N GLY A 120 -14.64 -20.33 -14.91
CA GLY A 120 -15.31 -19.07 -14.62
C GLY A 120 -15.17 -18.05 -15.76
N SER A 121 -16.03 -17.04 -15.73
CA SER A 121 -16.18 -16.02 -16.78
C SER A 121 -15.05 -14.96 -16.79
N LEU A 122 -14.27 -14.88 -15.70
CA LEU A 122 -13.27 -13.84 -15.48
C LEU A 122 -11.85 -14.43 -15.62
N SER A 123 -11.22 -14.23 -16.78
CA SER A 123 -9.85 -14.72 -16.98
C SER A 123 -8.82 -13.93 -16.18
N SER A 124 -7.67 -14.57 -15.91
CA SER A 124 -6.51 -13.95 -15.29
C SER A 124 -6.00 -12.72 -16.06
N ARG A 125 -6.14 -12.71 -17.40
CA ARG A 125 -5.75 -11.54 -18.19
C ARG A 125 -6.73 -10.38 -18.00
N ARG A 126 -8.03 -10.63 -17.96
CA ARG A 126 -9.03 -9.60 -17.67
C ARG A 126 -8.85 -9.04 -16.26
N LEU A 127 -8.63 -9.91 -15.27
CA LEU A 127 -8.30 -9.46 -13.92
C LEU A 127 -7.04 -8.59 -13.92
N LEU A 128 -5.99 -8.99 -14.64
CA LEU A 128 -4.76 -8.21 -14.74
C LEU A 128 -5.01 -6.78 -15.26
N LEU A 129 -5.88 -6.62 -16.24
CA LEU A 129 -6.28 -5.30 -16.74
C LEU A 129 -7.02 -4.48 -15.66
N LEU A 130 -7.93 -5.11 -14.91
CA LEU A 130 -8.61 -4.46 -13.78
C LEU A 130 -7.63 -4.05 -12.68
N LEU A 131 -6.71 -4.94 -12.29
CA LEU A 131 -5.68 -4.65 -11.29
C LEU A 131 -4.86 -3.42 -11.69
N ARG A 132 -4.45 -3.34 -12.96
CA ARG A 132 -3.67 -2.21 -13.49
C ARG A 132 -4.45 -0.89 -13.46
N ASP A 133 -5.76 -0.92 -13.70
CA ASP A 133 -6.64 0.25 -13.54
C ASP A 133 -6.78 0.65 -12.07
N TRP A 134 -7.17 -0.29 -11.21
CA TRP A 134 -7.44 -0.03 -9.80
C TRP A 134 -6.24 0.52 -9.04
N VAL A 135 -5.06 0.03 -9.38
CA VAL A 135 -3.79 0.49 -8.82
C VAL A 135 -3.57 2.01 -9.01
N LEU A 136 -4.18 2.64 -10.02
CA LEU A 136 -4.12 4.08 -10.28
C LEU A 136 -5.25 4.87 -9.59
N ARG A 137 -6.21 4.17 -8.98
CA ARG A 137 -7.47 4.74 -8.49
C ARG A 137 -7.52 4.68 -6.96
N PRO A 138 -7.38 5.83 -6.26
CA PRO A 138 -7.35 5.88 -4.80
C PRO A 138 -8.65 5.40 -4.13
N GLU A 139 -9.77 5.36 -4.85
CA GLU A 139 -11.05 4.88 -4.32
C GLU A 139 -11.18 3.35 -4.25
N THR A 140 -10.23 2.61 -4.82
CA THR A 140 -10.15 1.15 -4.76
C THR A 140 -9.30 0.70 -3.57
N ARG A 141 -9.53 -0.51 -3.05
CA ARG A 141 -8.73 -1.05 -1.94
C ARG A 141 -7.27 -1.24 -2.35
N ILE A 142 -7.05 -1.70 -3.57
CA ILE A 142 -5.70 -1.92 -4.10
C ILE A 142 -4.98 -0.58 -4.34
N GLY A 143 -5.65 0.40 -4.95
CA GLY A 143 -5.08 1.73 -5.18
C GLY A 143 -4.81 2.49 -3.88
N ALA A 144 -5.76 2.47 -2.92
CA ALA A 144 -5.56 3.07 -1.60
C ALA A 144 -4.34 2.47 -0.87
N ARG A 145 -4.18 1.15 -0.92
CA ARG A 145 -3.01 0.46 -0.35
C ARG A 145 -1.71 0.88 -1.03
N ARG A 146 -1.68 0.97 -2.37
CA ARG A 146 -0.48 1.44 -3.10
C ARG A 146 -0.12 2.87 -2.74
N MET A 147 -1.12 3.75 -2.65
CA MET A 147 -0.92 5.16 -2.29
C MET A 147 -0.71 5.37 -0.78
N ASN A 148 -0.79 4.29 0.00
CA ASN A 148 -0.67 4.29 1.45
C ASN A 148 -1.63 5.29 2.12
N ILE A 149 -2.89 5.30 1.67
CA ILE A 149 -3.97 6.14 2.22
C ILE A 149 -5.12 5.27 2.70
N ASN A 150 -6.00 5.84 3.52
CA ASN A 150 -7.23 5.15 3.89
C ASN A 150 -8.20 5.07 2.71
N PRO A 151 -8.84 3.90 2.47
CA PRO A 151 -9.80 3.75 1.40
C PRO A 151 -11.04 4.60 1.66
N ALA A 152 -11.40 5.42 0.68
CA ALA A 152 -12.53 6.35 0.75
C ALA A 152 -13.31 6.38 -0.58
N SER A 153 -14.53 6.93 -0.55
CA SER A 153 -15.30 7.10 -1.77
C SER A 153 -14.64 8.13 -2.69
N LYS A 154 -14.84 7.99 -4.01
CA LYS A 154 -14.31 8.93 -5.00
C LYS A 154 -14.73 10.37 -4.68
N ALA A 155 -16.00 10.57 -4.31
CA ALA A 155 -16.52 11.88 -3.93
C ALA A 155 -15.79 12.44 -2.68
N ALA A 156 -15.56 11.60 -1.66
CA ALA A 156 -14.83 12.03 -0.46
C ALA A 156 -13.38 12.42 -0.78
N LEU A 157 -12.71 11.70 -1.68
CA LEU A 157 -11.35 11.99 -2.10
C LEU A 157 -11.26 13.29 -2.90
N VAL A 158 -12.19 13.52 -3.84
CA VAL A 158 -12.25 14.78 -4.60
C VAL A 158 -12.50 15.97 -3.67
N THR A 159 -13.46 15.83 -2.75
CA THR A 159 -13.74 16.89 -1.77
C THR A 159 -12.53 17.14 -0.88
N ALA A 160 -11.90 16.07 -0.37
CA ALA A 160 -10.68 16.17 0.43
C ALA A 160 -9.57 16.92 -0.31
N GLN A 161 -9.36 16.62 -1.60
CA GLN A 161 -8.35 17.26 -2.41
C GLN A 161 -8.68 18.73 -2.72
N ALA A 162 -9.96 19.09 -2.87
CA ALA A 162 -10.40 20.45 -3.09
C ALA A 162 -10.25 21.35 -1.84
N VAL A 163 -10.39 20.79 -0.64
CA VAL A 163 -10.22 21.52 0.63
C VAL A 163 -8.83 21.37 1.24
N SER A 164 -7.98 20.54 0.62
CA SER A 164 -6.61 20.29 1.08
C SER A 164 -5.72 21.49 0.81
N ASN A 165 -4.87 21.84 1.76
CA ASN A 165 -3.79 22.79 1.54
C ASN A 165 -2.50 22.02 1.14
N PRO A 166 -1.58 22.58 0.33
CA PRO A 166 -0.33 21.89 -0.02
C PRO A 166 0.56 21.59 1.19
N ASP A 167 0.53 22.48 2.19
CA ASP A 167 1.35 22.36 3.40
C ASP A 167 0.66 21.54 4.52
N ASP A 168 -0.66 21.36 4.44
CA ASP A 168 -1.43 20.54 5.39
C ASP A 168 -2.49 19.73 4.64
N PRO A 169 -2.15 18.50 4.23
CA PRO A 169 -3.06 17.69 3.44
C PRO A 169 -4.29 17.26 4.26
N HIS A 170 -5.44 17.15 3.60
CA HIS A 170 -6.64 16.65 4.27
C HIS A 170 -6.39 15.23 4.86
N PRO A 171 -6.92 14.87 6.05
CA PRO A 171 -6.66 13.58 6.69
C PRO A 171 -6.91 12.33 5.83
N PHE A 172 -7.86 12.38 4.90
CA PHE A 172 -8.11 11.28 3.94
C PHE A 172 -7.00 11.05 2.92
N LEU A 173 -6.13 12.05 2.71
CA LEU A 173 -4.97 11.97 1.84
C LEU A 173 -3.68 11.64 2.62
N LYS A 174 -3.74 11.65 3.95
CA LYS A 174 -2.62 11.30 4.82
C LYS A 174 -2.52 9.78 4.94
N SER A 175 -1.28 9.33 5.12
CA SER A 175 -1.03 7.93 5.41
C SER A 175 -1.42 7.54 6.83
N PRO A 176 -1.77 6.26 7.09
CA PRO A 176 -2.06 5.78 8.43
C PRO A 176 -0.93 6.07 9.43
N ALA A 177 0.34 6.03 8.98
CA ALA A 177 1.49 6.35 9.81
C ALA A 177 1.54 7.84 10.19
N GLN A 178 1.23 8.74 9.26
CA GLN A 178 1.16 10.19 9.53
C GLN A 178 0.04 10.50 10.51
N LEU A 179 -1.14 9.90 10.32
CA LEU A 179 -2.27 10.06 11.24
C LEU A 179 -1.92 9.57 12.66
N ALA A 180 -1.24 8.43 12.80
CA ALA A 180 -0.83 7.92 14.10
C ALA A 180 0.20 8.84 14.82
N VAL A 181 1.08 9.50 14.06
CA VAL A 181 2.02 10.50 14.62
C VAL A 181 1.25 11.75 15.07
N GLU A 182 0.31 12.24 14.26
CA GLU A 182 -0.53 13.38 14.61
C GLU A 182 -1.41 13.11 15.83
N GLU A 183 -2.01 11.92 15.94
CA GLU A 183 -2.79 11.51 17.10
C GLU A 183 -1.94 11.50 18.38
N LYS A 184 -0.70 10.99 18.32
CA LYS A 184 0.23 11.03 19.45
C LYS A 184 0.61 12.46 19.83
N GLN A 185 0.92 13.30 18.85
CA GLN A 185 1.23 14.71 19.08
C GLN A 185 0.04 15.46 19.69
N LEU A 186 -1.17 15.21 19.20
CA LEU A 186 -2.41 15.74 19.76
C LEU A 186 -2.63 15.29 21.20
N ALA A 187 -2.40 14.00 21.50
CA ALA A 187 -2.51 13.47 22.85
C ALA A 187 -1.50 14.14 23.81
N GLU A 188 -0.25 14.28 23.40
CA GLU A 188 0.79 14.97 24.16
C GLU A 188 0.47 16.46 24.37
N GLN A 189 -0.05 17.14 23.35
CA GLN A 189 -0.48 18.54 23.46
C GLN A 189 -1.68 18.70 24.39
N GLN A 190 -2.66 17.80 24.32
CA GLN A 190 -3.80 17.79 25.24
C GLN A 190 -3.33 17.52 26.68
N GLU A 191 -2.37 16.61 26.88
CA GLU A 191 -1.80 16.35 28.20
C GLU A 191 -1.03 17.58 28.73
N LYS A 192 -0.23 18.24 27.88
CA LYS A 192 0.43 19.52 28.22
C LYS A 192 -0.59 20.60 28.59
N ARG A 193 -1.66 20.76 27.82
CA ARG A 193 -2.75 21.70 28.12
C ARG A 193 -3.43 21.38 29.45
N ARG A 194 -3.76 20.11 29.71
CA ARG A 194 -4.33 19.67 30.99
C ARG A 194 -3.36 19.88 32.16
N ARG A 195 -2.05 19.72 31.95
CA ARG A 195 -1.03 20.04 32.97
C ARG A 195 -1.00 21.54 33.25
N ILE A 196 -1.06 22.39 32.23
CA ILE A 196 -1.11 23.85 32.36
C ILE A 196 -2.41 24.29 33.05
N GLU A 197 -3.57 23.71 32.71
CA GLU A 197 -4.85 24.01 33.38
C GLU A 197 -4.88 23.54 34.85
N ARG A 198 -4.25 22.40 35.16
CA ARG A 198 -4.11 21.89 36.54
C ARG A 198 -3.10 22.67 37.36
N GLN A 199 -2.07 23.21 36.72
CA GLN A 199 -1.25 24.26 37.29
C GLN A 199 -2.10 25.54 37.30
N ARG A 200 -2.99 25.67 38.30
CA ARG A 200 -3.51 26.98 38.66
C ARG A 200 -2.33 27.95 38.65
N PRO A 201 -2.43 29.15 38.07
CA PRO A 201 -1.43 30.17 38.35
C PRO A 201 -1.31 30.16 39.87
N ARG A 202 -0.11 29.89 40.40
CA ARG A 202 0.16 30.27 41.78
C ARG A 202 -0.30 31.72 41.81
N GLU A 203 -1.41 32.01 42.47
CA GLU A 203 -1.62 33.33 43.01
C GLU A 203 -0.26 33.61 43.65
N LEU A 204 0.46 34.57 43.11
CA LEU A 204 1.60 35.12 43.81
C LEU A 204 0.96 35.54 45.12
N GLU A 205 1.09 34.71 46.15
CA GLU A 205 0.74 35.08 47.50
C GLU A 205 1.53 36.35 47.70
N TYR A 206 0.82 37.47 47.62
CA TYR A 206 1.34 38.73 48.09
C TYR A 206 1.51 38.50 49.57
N VAL A 207 2.67 37.96 49.96
CA VAL A 207 3.13 37.98 51.33
C VAL A 207 3.28 39.46 51.61
N PRO A 208 2.40 40.09 52.40
CA PRO A 208 2.64 41.46 52.79
C PRO A 208 3.98 41.43 53.51
N ARG A 209 5.02 41.99 52.90
CA ARG A 209 6.25 42.30 53.62
C ARG A 209 5.80 43.12 54.81
N THR A 210 5.90 42.55 56.01
CA THR A 210 5.68 43.25 57.25
C THR A 210 6.43 44.57 57.16
N ALA A 211 5.79 45.68 57.54
CA ALA A 211 6.31 47.03 57.33
C ALA A 211 7.72 47.26 57.93
N GLY A 212 8.21 46.37 58.80
CA GLY A 212 9.60 46.33 59.25
C GLY A 212 10.60 46.01 58.12
N SER A 213 10.32 45.04 57.24
CA SER A 213 11.29 44.56 56.24
C SER A 213 11.74 45.60 55.22
N LEU A 214 10.90 46.59 54.89
CA LEU A 214 11.26 47.66 53.94
C LEU A 214 12.00 48.80 54.62
N ALA A 215 11.63 49.14 55.87
CA ALA A 215 12.34 50.15 56.65
C ALA A 215 13.73 49.64 57.06
N ASP A 216 13.83 48.37 57.45
CA ASP A 216 15.09 47.72 57.81
C ASP A 216 16.01 47.61 56.59
N ALA A 217 15.50 47.19 55.42
CA ALA A 217 16.28 47.16 54.18
C ALA A 217 16.70 48.56 53.69
N GLN A 218 15.90 49.60 53.93
CA GLN A 218 16.27 50.98 53.63
C GLN A 218 17.31 51.54 54.61
N ALA A 219 17.25 51.13 55.88
CA ALA A 219 18.24 51.49 56.90
C ALA A 219 19.58 50.81 56.63
N GLU A 220 19.59 49.51 56.32
CA GLU A 220 20.79 48.77 55.92
C GLU A 220 21.39 49.33 54.63
N SER A 221 20.56 49.67 53.63
CA SER A 221 21.03 50.29 52.39
C SER A 221 21.59 51.70 52.61
N LYS A 222 21.03 52.49 53.53
CA LYS A 222 21.58 53.81 53.91
C LYS A 222 22.90 53.69 54.67
N GLN A 223 23.01 52.76 55.63
CA GLN A 223 24.26 52.50 56.34
C GLN A 223 25.37 52.04 55.39
N ALA A 224 25.08 51.12 54.49
CA ALA A 224 26.04 50.68 53.48
C ALA A 224 26.52 51.83 52.57
N LEU A 225 25.62 52.78 52.23
CA LEU A 225 25.97 53.97 51.45
C LEU A 225 26.82 54.98 52.24
N GLU A 226 26.59 55.11 53.54
CA GLU A 226 27.41 55.98 54.41
C GLU A 226 28.79 55.38 54.67
N GLU A 227 28.88 54.06 54.88
CA GLU A 227 30.17 53.35 55.00
C GLU A 227 30.99 53.43 53.70
N LEU A 228 30.35 53.27 52.54
CA LEU A 228 31.01 53.47 51.25
C LEU A 228 31.49 54.91 51.05
N LYS A 229 30.70 55.90 51.46
CA LYS A 229 31.12 57.32 51.41
C LYS A 229 32.26 57.63 52.37
N ALA A 230 32.29 57.02 53.56
CA ALA A 230 33.39 57.17 54.51
C ALA A 230 34.69 56.52 54.00
N GLN A 231 34.60 55.41 53.27
CA GLN A 231 35.74 54.75 52.64
C GLN A 231 36.25 55.46 51.38
N LEU A 232 35.39 56.17 50.65
CA LEU A 232 35.74 56.95 49.45
C LEU A 232 36.15 58.41 49.75
N GLY A 233 36.11 58.83 51.02
CA GLY A 233 36.46 60.17 51.50
C GLY A 233 37.80 60.29 52.23
N GLN A 234 38.64 59.24 52.19
CA GLN A 234 40.07 59.24 52.51
C GLN A 234 40.86 58.82 51.28
#